data_AF-A0A1Q9S0Y6-F1
#
_entry.id   AF-A0A1Q9S0Y6-F1
#
_cell.length_a   1.000
_cell.length_b   1.000
_cell.length_c   1.000
_cell.angle_alpha   90.00
_cell.angle_beta   90.00
_cell.angle_gamma   90.00
#
_symmetry.space_group_name_H-M   'P 1'
#
loop_
_entity.id
_entity.type
_entity.pdbx_description
1 polymer ?
#
loop_
_entity_poly.entity_id
_entity_poly.type
_entity_poly.pdbx_seq_one_letter_code
_entity_poly.pdbx_strand_id
1 'polypeptide(L)'
;MLVNLARRNQSMLYRQLDIINQLEEKERDPDTLSHLFTLDHLATRVRRNAESLLVLAGEQPPRTWSAPVPLRDVVRAAIAETEDLDRVVFAIDERIAVSGGPSRT
;
A
#
# COMPACT_ATOMS: atom_id res chain seq x y z
N MET A 1 -12.56 -19.75 4.26
CA MET A 1 -11.20 -20.17 3.84
C MET A 1 -10.35 -18.97 3.40
N LEU A 2 -10.82 -18.16 2.44
CA LEU A 2 -10.11 -16.96 1.93
C LEU A 2 -9.68 -15.97 3.02
N VAL A 3 -10.56 -15.67 3.99
CA VAL A 3 -10.26 -14.75 5.10
C VAL A 3 -9.07 -15.22 5.95
N ASN A 4 -8.99 -16.51 6.27
CA ASN A 4 -7.89 -17.04 7.08
C ASN A 4 -6.55 -17.03 6.31
N LEU A 5 -6.58 -17.29 5.01
CA LEU A 5 -5.39 -17.20 4.16
C LEU A 5 -4.90 -15.74 4.07
N ALA A 6 -5.81 -14.80 3.82
CA ALA A 6 -5.50 -13.37 3.74
C ALA A 6 -4.90 -12.85 5.06
N ARG A 7 -5.49 -13.20 6.21
CA ARG A 7 -4.97 -12.79 7.54
C ARG A 7 -3.59 -13.39 7.84
N ARG A 8 -3.34 -14.65 7.48
CA ARG A 8 -2.02 -15.28 7.64
C ARG A 8 -0.97 -14.61 6.75
N ASN A 9 -1.32 -14.33 5.50
CA ASN A 9 -0.44 -13.65 4.56
C ASN A 9 -0.09 -12.24 5.08
N GLN A 10 -1.09 -11.49 5.57
CA GLN A 10 -0.86 -10.19 6.22
C GLN A 10 0.12 -10.27 7.39
N SER A 11 -0.05 -11.23 8.31
CA SER A 11 0.84 -11.39 9.47
C SER A 11 2.29 -11.67 9.08
N MET A 12 2.50 -12.54 8.08
CA MET A 12 3.84 -12.84 7.57
C MET A 12 4.46 -11.62 6.87
N LEU A 13 3.65 -10.90 6.09
CA LEU A 13 4.08 -9.73 5.37
C LEU A 13 4.49 -8.58 6.29
N TYR A 14 3.76 -8.34 7.38
CA TYR A 14 4.15 -7.34 8.37
C TYR A 14 5.55 -7.58 8.94
N ARG A 15 5.91 -8.85 9.18
CA ARG A 15 7.26 -9.20 9.63
C ARG A 15 8.31 -8.97 8.54
N GLN A 16 7.98 -9.23 7.28
CA GLN A 16 8.90 -8.98 6.16
C GLN A 16 9.14 -7.48 5.98
N LEU A 17 8.09 -6.66 6.01
CA LEU A 17 8.20 -5.19 5.95
C LEU A 17 9.05 -4.65 7.09
N ASP A 18 8.87 -5.17 8.31
CA ASP A 18 9.69 -4.77 9.45
C ASP A 18 11.18 -5.07 9.24
N ILE A 19 11.51 -6.23 8.64
CA ILE A 19 12.89 -6.57 8.28
C ILE A 19 13.42 -5.66 7.16
N ILE A 20 12.63 -5.41 6.11
CA ILE A 20 13.03 -4.53 5.00
C ILE A 20 13.32 -3.12 5.54
N ASN A 21 12.45 -2.55 6.36
CA ASN A 21 12.67 -1.25 7.00
C ASN A 21 13.96 -1.20 7.82
N GLN A 22 14.25 -2.25 8.61
CA GLN A 22 15.49 -2.33 9.38
C GLN A 22 16.75 -2.44 8.51
N LEU A 23 16.64 -3.05 7.32
CA LEU A 23 17.72 -3.10 6.34
C LEU A 23 17.91 -1.72 5.69
N GLU A 24 16.82 -1.06 5.28
CA GLU A 24 16.84 0.29 4.70
C GLU A 24 17.49 1.32 5.64
N GLU A 25 17.14 1.30 6.92
CA GLU A 25 17.69 2.22 7.93
C GLU A 25 19.23 2.13 8.06
N LYS A 26 19.81 0.96 7.76
CA LYS A 26 21.25 0.70 7.92
C LYS A 26 22.02 0.79 6.61
N GLU A 27 21.31 0.80 5.48
CA GLU A 27 21.92 0.79 4.16
C GLU A 27 22.45 2.18 3.78
N ARG A 28 23.64 2.21 3.17
CA ARG A 28 24.32 3.42 2.72
C ARG A 28 24.65 3.39 1.23
N ASP A 29 24.69 2.18 0.65
CA ASP A 29 24.90 2.01 -0.77
C ASP A 29 23.59 2.31 -1.53
N PRO A 30 23.56 3.33 -2.40
CA PRO A 30 22.34 3.72 -3.11
C PRO A 30 21.81 2.62 -4.03
N ASP A 31 22.67 1.79 -4.61
CA ASP A 31 22.25 0.71 -5.49
C ASP A 31 21.53 -0.39 -4.68
N THR A 32 22.06 -0.76 -3.52
CA THR A 32 21.40 -1.70 -2.61
C THR A 32 20.10 -1.11 -2.04
N LEU A 33 20.08 0.17 -1.67
CA LEU A 33 18.87 0.84 -1.19
C LEU A 33 17.76 0.84 -2.25
N SER A 34 18.09 1.04 -3.53
CA SER A 34 17.13 0.94 -4.64
C SER A 34 16.49 -0.45 -4.74
N HIS A 35 17.26 -1.51 -4.50
CA HIS A 35 16.71 -2.87 -4.45
C HIS A 35 15.80 -3.06 -3.24
N LEU A 36 16.12 -2.49 -2.07
CA LEU A 36 15.27 -2.55 -0.89
C LEU A 36 13.93 -1.83 -1.11
N PHE A 37 13.94 -0.64 -1.74
CA PHE A 37 12.71 0.04 -2.13
C PHE A 37 11.85 -0.79 -3.09
N THR A 38 12.49 -1.53 -4.01
CA THR A 38 11.77 -2.46 -4.90
C THR A 38 11.12 -3.59 -4.10
N LEU A 39 11.79 -4.11 -3.07
CA LEU A 39 11.24 -5.15 -2.18
C LEU A 39 10.09 -4.62 -1.31
N ASP A 40 10.22 -3.44 -0.73
CA ASP A 40 9.14 -2.78 0.03
C ASP A 40 7.89 -2.61 -0.85
N HIS A 41 8.09 -2.16 -2.09
CA HIS A 41 7.01 -1.97 -3.04
C HIS A 41 6.27 -3.27 -3.37
N LEU A 42 7.02 -4.33 -3.66
CA LEU A 42 6.45 -5.66 -3.89
C LEU A 42 5.68 -6.16 -2.66
N ALA A 43 6.23 -5.95 -1.45
CA ALA A 43 5.56 -6.30 -0.21
C ALA A 43 4.26 -5.49 -0.02
N THR A 44 4.27 -4.19 -0.26
CA THR A 44 3.09 -3.32 -0.21
C THR A 44 1.98 -3.82 -1.15
N ARG A 45 2.32 -4.27 -2.36
CA ARG A 45 1.37 -4.88 -3.30
C ARG A 45 0.75 -6.18 -2.78
N VAL A 46 1.56 -7.06 -2.17
CA VAL A 46 1.05 -8.29 -1.56
C VAL A 46 0.07 -7.99 -0.41
N ARG A 47 0.34 -6.93 0.39
CA ARG A 47 -0.57 -6.48 1.46
C ARG A 47 -1.94 -6.15 0.91
N ARG A 48 -1.94 -5.40 -0.18
CA ARG A 48 -3.12 -4.85 -0.84
C ARG A 48 -3.93 -5.90 -1.59
N ASN A 49 -3.25 -6.89 -2.16
CA ASN A 49 -3.90 -8.09 -2.67
C ASN A 49 -4.63 -8.85 -1.55
N ALA A 50 -3.98 -9.05 -0.39
CA ALA A 50 -4.62 -9.68 0.75
C ALA A 50 -5.82 -8.86 1.29
N GLU A 51 -5.73 -7.52 1.32
CA GLU A 51 -6.84 -6.62 1.64
C GLU A 51 -8.00 -6.76 0.64
N SER A 52 -7.71 -6.84 -0.67
CA SER A 52 -8.71 -7.02 -1.72
C SER A 52 -9.46 -8.36 -1.58
N LEU A 53 -8.75 -9.44 -1.20
CA LEU A 53 -9.37 -10.74 -0.93
C LEU A 53 -10.31 -10.70 0.28
N LEU A 54 -10.01 -9.90 1.29
CA LEU A 54 -10.91 -9.69 2.43
C LEU A 54 -12.19 -8.97 1.98
N VAL A 55 -12.06 -7.90 1.19
CA VAL A 55 -13.22 -7.17 0.64
C VAL A 55 -14.10 -8.09 -0.22
N LEU A 56 -13.51 -8.89 -1.11
CA LEU A 56 -14.24 -9.85 -1.94
C LEU A 56 -14.93 -10.95 -1.11
N ALA A 57 -14.38 -11.29 0.05
CA ALA A 57 -14.98 -12.21 1.00
C ALA A 57 -16.11 -11.59 1.84
N GLY A 58 -16.47 -10.33 1.60
CA GLY A 58 -17.54 -9.61 2.31
C GLY A 58 -17.10 -8.97 3.63
N GLU A 59 -15.81 -8.98 3.96
CA GLU A 59 -15.28 -8.26 5.11
C GLU A 59 -15.22 -6.76 4.81
N GLN A 60 -15.53 -5.94 5.80
CA GLN A 60 -15.37 -4.50 5.63
C GLN A 60 -13.88 -4.12 5.52
N PRO A 61 -13.54 -3.09 4.72
CA PRO A 61 -12.19 -2.58 4.67
C PRO A 61 -11.72 -2.22 6.09
N PRO A 62 -10.52 -2.67 6.52
CA PRO A 62 -10.02 -2.38 7.85
C PRO A 62 -9.71 -0.89 8.09
N ARG A 63 -9.70 -0.07 7.02
CA ARG A 63 -9.53 1.38 7.08
C ARG A 63 -10.59 2.08 6.26
N THR A 64 -11.26 3.04 6.89
CA THR A 64 -12.07 4.06 6.23
C THR A 64 -11.44 5.43 6.50
N TRP A 65 -11.37 6.29 5.49
CA TRP A 65 -10.93 7.67 5.64
C TRP A 65 -12.15 8.55 5.82
N SER A 66 -12.21 9.29 6.93
CA SER A 66 -13.29 10.24 7.24
C SER A 66 -13.00 11.65 6.69
N ALA A 67 -11.72 12.04 6.68
CA ALA A 67 -11.28 13.29 6.07
C ALA A 67 -11.12 13.15 4.55
N PRO A 68 -11.33 14.23 3.77
CA PRO A 68 -10.97 14.26 2.36
C PRO A 68 -9.48 13.92 2.16
N VAL A 69 -9.19 13.13 1.13
CA VAL A 69 -7.83 12.72 0.76
C VAL A 69 -7.44 13.43 -0.54
N PRO A 70 -6.30 14.12 -0.63
CA PRO A 70 -5.86 14.75 -1.87
C PRO A 70 -5.82 13.75 -3.04
N LEU A 71 -6.36 14.12 -4.21
CA LEU A 71 -6.42 13.23 -5.37
C LEU A 71 -5.03 12.77 -5.82
N ARG A 72 -4.02 13.63 -5.65
CA ARG A 72 -2.61 13.31 -5.90
C ARG A 72 -2.13 12.11 -5.08
N ASP A 73 -2.56 12.00 -3.82
CA ASP A 73 -2.13 10.94 -2.92
C ASP A 73 -2.88 9.64 -3.22
N VAL A 74 -4.16 9.74 -3.62
CA VAL A 74 -4.94 8.60 -4.11
C VAL A 74 -4.31 8.01 -5.38
N VAL A 75 -3.96 8.84 -6.35
CA VAL A 75 -3.30 8.38 -7.58
C VAL A 75 -1.91 7.85 -7.30
N ARG A 76 -1.12 8.51 -6.45
CA ARG A 76 0.19 7.99 -6.04
C ARG A 76 0.08 6.60 -5.39
N ALA A 77 -0.91 6.41 -4.52
CA ALA A 77 -1.18 5.11 -3.92
C ALA A 77 -1.60 4.06 -4.96
N ALA A 78 -2.41 4.43 -5.96
CA ALA A 78 -2.82 3.52 -7.03
C ALA A 78 -1.66 3.13 -7.96
N ILE A 79 -0.79 4.08 -8.30
CA ILE A 79 0.43 3.81 -9.07
C ILE A 79 1.37 2.92 -8.27
N ALA A 80 1.40 3.08 -6.95
CA ALA A 80 2.18 2.21 -6.08
C ALA A 80 1.71 0.74 -6.08
N GLU A 81 0.52 0.44 -6.61
CA GLU A 81 0.07 -0.94 -6.81
C GLU A 81 0.57 -1.56 -8.13
N THR A 82 1.18 -0.75 -9.01
CA THR A 82 1.68 -1.19 -10.32
C THR A 82 3.14 -1.64 -10.24
N GLU A 83 3.55 -2.54 -11.14
CA GLU A 83 4.94 -3.05 -11.20
C GLU A 83 5.98 -2.02 -11.60
N ASP A 84 5.55 -1.01 -12.34
CA ASP A 84 6.45 -0.14 -13.08
C ASP A 84 6.10 1.32 -12.73
N LEU A 85 6.42 1.70 -11.48
CA LEU A 85 6.10 3.02 -10.91
C LEU A 85 6.61 4.14 -11.82
N ASP A 86 7.85 3.99 -12.30
CA ASP A 86 8.56 4.98 -13.11
C ASP A 86 7.95 5.17 -14.50
N ARG A 87 7.17 4.19 -14.97
CA ARG A 87 6.51 4.25 -16.28
C ARG A 87 5.27 5.15 -16.27
N VAL A 88 4.74 5.48 -15.08
CA VAL A 88 3.50 6.23 -14.97
C VAL A 88 3.76 7.71 -14.72
N VAL A 89 3.47 8.54 -15.73
CA VAL A 89 3.49 10.00 -15.62
C VAL A 89 2.07 10.50 -15.41
N PHE A 90 1.86 11.37 -14.42
CA PHE A 90 0.55 11.95 -14.12
C PHE A 90 0.66 13.44 -13.75
N ALA A 91 -0.39 14.19 -14.03
CA ALA A 91 -0.56 15.58 -13.63
C ALA A 91 -1.96 15.75 -13.04
N ILE A 92 -2.04 16.29 -11.83
CA ILE A 92 -3.29 16.43 -11.07
C ILE A 92 -3.31 17.85 -10.49
N ASP A 93 -4.47 18.50 -10.52
CA ASP A 93 -4.69 19.75 -9.78
C ASP A 93 -4.66 19.48 -8.27
N GLU A 94 -3.71 20.09 -7.56
CA GLU A 94 -3.49 19.84 -6.13
C GLU A 94 -4.66 20.29 -5.24
N ARG A 95 -5.62 21.04 -5.79
CA ARG A 95 -6.82 21.50 -5.06
C ARG A 95 -7.93 20.45 -5.02
N ILE A 96 -7.81 19.37 -5.80
CA ILE A 96 -8.84 18.33 -5.87
C ILE A 96 -8.60 17.27 -4.78
N ALA A 97 -9.66 16.92 -4.07
CA ALA A 97 -9.66 15.87 -3.05
C ALA A 97 -10.82 14.89 -3.26
N VAL A 98 -10.60 13.63 -2.90
CA VAL A 98 -11.61 12.58 -2.82
C VAL A 98 -12.27 12.66 -1.44
N SER A 99 -13.59 12.83 -1.41
CA SER A 99 -14.35 12.84 -0.15
C SER A 99 -14.21 11.51 0.58
N GLY A 100 -13.99 11.60 1.91
CA GLY A 100 -14.02 10.44 2.78
C GLY A 100 -15.43 9.84 2.93
N GLY A 101 -15.50 8.60 3.41
CA GLY A 101 -16.77 7.99 3.80
C GLY A 101 -17.25 8.52 5.15
N PRO A 102 -18.55 8.39 5.48
CA PRO A 102 -19.05 8.81 6.79
C PRO A 102 -18.30 8.05 7.89
N SER A 103 -17.72 8.79 8.84
CA SER A 103 -17.18 8.21 10.08
C SER A 103 -18.34 7.60 10.83
N ARG A 104 -18.48 6.27 10.78
CA ARG A 104 -19.43 5.55 11.64
C ARG A 104 -18.83 5.49 13.04
N THR A 105 -19.23 6.43 13.89
CA THR A 105 -19.21 6.27 15.35
C THR A 105 -20.34 5.33 15.77
#